data_AF-A0A2D6U5Q4-F1
#
_entry.id   AF-A0A2D6U5Q4-F1
#
_cell.length_a   1.000
_cell.length_b   1.000
_cell.length_c   1.000
_cell.angle_alpha   90.00
_cell.angle_beta   90.00
_cell.angle_gamma   90.00
#
_symmetry.space_group_name_H-M   'P 1'
#
loop_
_entity.id
_entity.type
_entity.pdbx_description
1 polymer ?
#
loop_
_entity_poly.entity_id
_entity_poly.type
_entity_poly.pdbx_seq_one_letter_code
_entity_poly.pdbx_strand_id
1 'polypeptide(L)'
;MNSSTNSTTTSHYQPYGGYSKKDRKQYLLKDNLIILERFTLNPKDYNLPELKYTYTRYVNPQKPSSFKKKDYFEAITKLYEKHTQTSPKVTSIKKIQAHFRKKLVLKRLCFQGPGFYNRSLCKNDEDFYTYEPKESIDSKYFFSYSDSQNNVWCFDIRSLKKLIEMNYGNPYTMESFSQGVRNKIQRFINYLDESHVGTQIATNVITNRRTAMKQRFVDLFAQIEYSGYSCSVNWILDLSPGRLKRFYKDLEDIWNYRANLSQETKCMIVPPNGHLFFMPVVDYFNCSSKLELQEILSKTLIQMCNSQSPEDMKLGFMYMLIGLAPHCRDCRITHPWVQWAM
;
A
#
# COMPACT_ATOMS: atom_id res chain seq x y z
N MET A 1 -16.34 -63.54 -17.81
CA MET A 1 -15.57 -63.91 -16.60
C MET A 1 -14.92 -62.66 -16.06
N ASN A 2 -15.44 -62.14 -14.95
CA ASN A 2 -14.74 -61.41 -13.88
C ASN A 2 -15.81 -60.72 -13.04
N SER A 3 -16.36 -61.54 -12.15
CA SER A 3 -17.13 -61.16 -10.98
C SER A 3 -16.23 -60.38 -10.02
N SER A 4 -16.30 -59.05 -10.05
CA SER A 4 -15.79 -58.19 -8.99
C SER A 4 -16.79 -58.24 -7.83
N THR A 5 -16.54 -59.14 -6.89
CA THR A 5 -17.22 -59.22 -5.60
C THR A 5 -16.97 -57.92 -4.83
N ASN A 6 -17.97 -57.04 -4.80
CA ASN A 6 -18.03 -55.94 -3.85
C ASN A 6 -18.14 -56.53 -2.44
N SER A 7 -17.00 -56.64 -1.75
CA SER A 7 -16.97 -56.90 -0.32
C SER A 7 -17.54 -55.69 0.39
N THR A 8 -18.78 -55.80 0.84
CA THR A 8 -19.41 -54.92 1.82
C THR A 8 -18.57 -54.95 3.10
N THR A 9 -17.65 -54.00 3.24
CA THR A 9 -16.97 -53.73 4.51
C THR A 9 -18.02 -53.17 5.48
N THR A 10 -18.63 -54.06 6.26
CA THR A 10 -19.28 -53.70 7.51
C THR A 10 -18.25 -52.99 8.37
N SER A 11 -18.37 -51.67 8.47
CA SER A 11 -17.61 -50.85 9.41
C SER A 11 -17.93 -51.34 10.82
N HIS A 12 -17.16 -52.31 11.32
CA HIS A 12 -17.21 -52.74 12.70
C HIS A 12 -17.00 -51.50 13.56
N TYR A 13 -18.04 -51.08 14.29
CA TYR A 13 -17.97 -49.99 15.25
C TYR A 13 -16.83 -50.27 16.22
N GLN A 14 -15.76 -49.48 16.14
CA GLN A 14 -14.61 -49.60 17.03
C GLN A 14 -14.79 -48.63 18.20
N PRO A 15 -15.18 -49.11 19.40
CA PRO A 15 -15.56 -48.26 20.53
C PRO A 15 -14.43 -47.38 21.06
N TYR A 16 -13.18 -47.66 20.68
CA TYR A 16 -11.99 -46.93 21.12
C TYR A 16 -11.13 -46.44 19.95
N GLY A 17 -11.73 -46.18 18.77
CA GLY A 17 -11.02 -45.57 17.63
C GLY A 17 -9.80 -46.35 17.15
N GLY A 18 -9.90 -47.69 17.05
CA GLY A 18 -8.78 -48.56 16.66
C GLY A 18 -8.09 -49.28 17.81
N TYR A 19 -8.23 -48.81 19.04
CA TYR A 19 -7.51 -49.36 20.18
C TYR A 19 -8.19 -50.60 20.77
N SER A 20 -7.39 -51.54 21.27
CA SER A 20 -7.87 -52.71 22.00
C SER A 20 -8.47 -52.29 23.36
N LYS A 21 -9.25 -53.17 24.00
CA LYS A 21 -9.71 -52.92 25.38
C LYS A 21 -8.54 -52.71 26.36
N LYS A 22 -7.37 -53.32 26.11
CA LYS A 22 -6.18 -53.15 26.97
C LYS A 22 -5.57 -51.75 26.80
N ASP A 23 -5.59 -51.23 25.57
CA ASP A 23 -4.93 -49.97 25.20
C ASP A 23 -5.87 -48.77 25.13
N ARG A 24 -7.17 -48.97 25.43
CA ARG A 24 -8.22 -47.95 25.36
C ARG A 24 -7.86 -46.63 26.04
N LYS A 25 -7.02 -46.64 27.08
CA LYS A 25 -6.58 -45.43 27.79
C LYS A 25 -5.81 -44.46 26.90
N GLN A 26 -5.04 -44.96 25.93
CA GLN A 26 -4.29 -44.12 24.97
C GLN A 26 -5.25 -43.31 24.08
N TYR A 27 -6.45 -43.84 23.85
CA TYR A 27 -7.50 -43.16 23.12
C TYR A 27 -8.32 -42.22 24.00
N LEU A 28 -8.70 -42.66 25.20
CA LEU A 28 -9.65 -41.97 26.08
C LEU A 28 -9.03 -40.84 26.92
N LEU A 29 -7.72 -40.88 27.14
CA LEU A 29 -7.03 -39.96 28.05
C LEU A 29 -5.90 -39.21 27.34
N LYS A 30 -5.60 -37.99 27.83
CA LYS A 30 -4.38 -37.26 27.55
C LYS A 30 -3.78 -36.80 28.88
N ASP A 31 -2.56 -37.23 29.21
CA ASP A 31 -1.90 -36.90 30.48
C ASP A 31 -2.76 -37.23 31.72
N ASN A 32 -3.39 -38.42 31.71
CA ASN A 32 -4.37 -38.89 32.71
C ASN A 32 -5.68 -38.09 32.81
N LEU A 33 -5.89 -37.09 31.95
CA LEU A 33 -7.12 -36.31 31.85
C LEU A 33 -8.07 -36.94 30.83
N ILE A 34 -9.34 -37.06 31.17
CA ILE A 34 -10.36 -37.60 30.26
C ILE A 34 -10.62 -36.60 29.12
N ILE A 35 -10.54 -37.09 27.88
CA ILE A 35 -10.88 -36.31 26.68
C ILE A 35 -12.40 -36.36 26.52
N LEU A 36 -13.07 -35.22 26.73
CA LEU A 36 -14.55 -35.15 26.72
C LEU A 36 -15.15 -35.56 25.37
N GLU A 37 -14.49 -35.27 24.24
CA GLU A 37 -14.96 -35.68 22.91
C GLU A 37 -14.95 -37.20 22.70
N ARG A 38 -14.23 -37.95 23.55
CA ARG A 38 -14.06 -39.41 23.46
C ARG A 38 -14.66 -40.14 24.67
N PHE A 39 -15.42 -39.44 25.51
CA PHE A 39 -16.00 -40.02 26.71
C PHE A 39 -17.06 -41.08 26.35
N THR A 40 -16.86 -42.31 26.84
CA THR A 40 -17.62 -43.52 26.43
C THR A 40 -18.91 -43.75 27.22
N LEU A 41 -19.20 -42.93 28.23
CA LEU A 41 -20.33 -43.13 29.17
C LEU A 41 -20.31 -44.48 29.91
N ASN A 42 -19.21 -45.24 29.86
CA ASN A 42 -19.05 -46.51 30.54
C ASN A 42 -18.13 -46.38 31.78
N PRO A 43 -18.64 -46.56 33.01
CA PRO A 43 -17.86 -46.38 34.23
C PRO A 43 -16.71 -47.40 34.42
N LYS A 44 -16.71 -48.51 33.66
CA LYS A 44 -15.62 -49.50 33.67
C LYS A 44 -14.39 -49.03 32.89
N ASP A 45 -14.54 -48.04 32.02
CA ASP A 45 -13.43 -47.54 31.20
C ASP A 45 -12.48 -46.64 31.99
N TYR A 46 -12.95 -46.04 33.08
CA TYR A 46 -12.22 -45.06 33.88
C TYR A 46 -11.96 -45.55 35.31
N ASN A 47 -10.79 -45.21 35.85
CA ASN A 47 -10.42 -45.46 37.23
C ASN A 47 -10.68 -44.24 38.13
N LEU A 48 -10.63 -44.43 39.45
CA LEU A 48 -10.90 -43.35 40.40
C LEU A 48 -9.88 -42.18 40.31
N PRO A 49 -8.56 -42.43 40.19
CA PRO A 49 -7.58 -41.35 39.95
C PRO A 49 -7.90 -40.46 38.73
N GLU A 50 -8.22 -41.06 37.58
CA GLU A 50 -8.56 -40.35 36.32
C GLU A 50 -9.81 -39.48 36.50
N LEU A 51 -10.84 -40.02 37.13
CA LEU A 51 -12.08 -39.29 37.43
C LEU A 51 -11.83 -38.15 38.42
N LYS A 52 -11.06 -38.37 39.49
CA LYS A 52 -10.69 -37.33 40.46
C LYS A 52 -9.91 -36.20 39.79
N TYR A 53 -8.92 -36.55 38.97
CA TYR A 53 -8.07 -35.57 38.28
C TYR A 53 -8.88 -34.71 37.31
N THR A 54 -9.72 -35.35 36.49
CA THR A 54 -10.62 -34.66 35.54
C THR A 54 -11.63 -33.77 36.26
N TYR A 55 -12.23 -34.25 37.35
CA TYR A 55 -13.16 -33.47 38.16
C TYR A 55 -12.51 -32.21 38.72
N THR A 56 -11.30 -32.33 39.30
CA THR A 56 -10.60 -31.16 39.85
C THR A 56 -10.20 -30.14 38.80
N ARG A 57 -9.97 -30.59 37.56
CA ARG A 57 -9.55 -29.72 36.48
C ARG A 57 -10.72 -28.96 35.84
N TYR A 58 -11.89 -29.58 35.72
CA TYR A 58 -12.99 -29.04 34.91
C TYR A 58 -14.30 -28.78 35.66
N VAL A 59 -14.51 -29.38 36.83
CA VAL A 59 -15.78 -29.27 37.57
C VAL A 59 -15.61 -28.41 38.82
N ASN A 60 -14.77 -28.85 39.76
CA ASN A 60 -14.51 -28.11 41.00
C ASN A 60 -13.11 -28.45 41.53
N PRO A 61 -12.23 -27.45 41.75
CA PRO A 61 -10.87 -27.68 42.24
C PRO A 61 -10.82 -28.27 43.66
N GLN A 62 -11.86 -28.09 44.48
CA GLN A 62 -11.95 -28.70 45.80
C GLN A 62 -12.51 -30.13 45.69
N LYS A 63 -11.76 -31.10 46.24
CA LYS A 63 -12.16 -32.51 46.24
C LYS A 63 -13.15 -32.76 47.39
N PRO A 64 -14.40 -33.19 47.12
CA PRO A 64 -15.31 -33.57 48.19
C PRO A 64 -14.79 -34.85 48.88
N SER A 65 -14.70 -34.85 50.21
CA SER A 65 -14.23 -35.99 51.00
C SER A 65 -15.20 -37.18 50.97
N SER A 66 -16.49 -36.94 50.70
CA SER A 66 -17.56 -37.93 50.69
C SER A 66 -17.78 -38.64 49.35
N PHE A 67 -17.20 -38.12 48.25
CA PHE A 67 -17.49 -38.62 46.91
C PHE A 67 -16.86 -40.00 46.65
N LYS A 68 -17.70 -40.94 46.22
CA LYS A 68 -17.32 -42.26 45.71
C LYS A 68 -17.08 -42.19 44.20
N LYS A 69 -16.55 -43.27 43.62
CA LYS A 69 -16.28 -43.37 42.17
C LYS A 69 -17.50 -43.01 41.31
N LYS A 70 -18.69 -43.44 41.74
CA LYS A 70 -19.96 -43.17 41.05
C LYS A 70 -20.27 -41.67 40.98
N ASP A 71 -20.04 -40.94 42.07
CA ASP A 71 -20.37 -39.51 42.17
C ASP A 71 -19.47 -38.66 41.25
N TYR A 72 -18.17 -38.97 41.20
CA TYR A 72 -17.25 -38.33 40.26
C TYR A 72 -17.61 -38.64 38.80
N PHE A 73 -17.99 -39.89 38.53
CA PHE A 73 -18.42 -40.30 37.19
C PHE A 73 -19.68 -39.54 36.76
N GLU A 74 -20.69 -39.44 37.64
CA GLU A 74 -21.92 -38.70 37.35
C GLU A 74 -21.66 -37.21 37.11
N ALA A 75 -20.78 -36.58 37.90
CA ALA A 75 -20.41 -35.19 37.69
C ALA A 75 -19.73 -34.94 36.33
N ILE A 76 -18.86 -35.87 35.90
CA ILE A 76 -18.20 -35.80 34.60
C ILE A 76 -19.19 -36.11 33.47
N THR A 77 -20.16 -37.00 33.68
CA THR A 77 -21.26 -37.24 32.73
C THR A 77 -22.10 -35.97 32.52
N LYS A 78 -22.47 -35.25 33.58
CA LYS A 78 -23.16 -33.95 33.47
C LYS A 78 -22.32 -32.92 32.71
N LEU A 79 -21.00 -32.90 32.95
CA LEU A 79 -20.07 -32.04 32.21
C LEU A 79 -20.05 -32.41 30.71
N TYR A 80 -19.97 -33.70 30.40
CA TYR A 80 -20.03 -34.20 29.02
C TYR A 80 -21.33 -33.79 28.35
N GLU A 81 -22.50 -34.07 28.95
CA GLU A 81 -23.80 -33.69 28.39
C GLU A 81 -23.89 -32.18 28.09
N LYS A 82 -23.42 -31.35 29.01
CA LYS A 82 -23.32 -29.90 28.80
C LYS A 82 -22.40 -29.55 27.63
N HIS A 83 -21.25 -30.23 27.52
CA HIS A 83 -20.29 -30.03 26.42
C HIS A 83 -20.91 -30.42 25.07
N THR A 84 -21.59 -31.56 24.98
CA THR A 84 -22.23 -32.06 23.75
C THR A 84 -23.36 -31.15 23.29
N GLN A 85 -24.15 -30.59 24.22
CA GLN A 85 -25.19 -29.59 23.90
C GLN A 85 -24.60 -28.25 23.44
N THR A 86 -23.39 -27.91 23.87
CA THR A 86 -22.74 -26.62 23.56
C THR A 86 -21.89 -26.70 22.28
N SER A 87 -21.34 -27.86 21.94
CA SER A 87 -20.44 -28.06 20.78
C SER A 87 -21.04 -27.63 19.43
N PRO A 88 -22.31 -27.96 19.08
CA PRO A 88 -22.96 -27.44 17.87
C PRO A 88 -23.04 -25.91 17.84
N LYS A 89 -23.22 -25.28 19.01
CA LYS A 89 -23.26 -23.82 19.15
C LYS A 89 -21.90 -23.19 18.87
N VAL A 90 -20.80 -23.84 19.26
CA VAL A 90 -19.43 -23.37 18.96
C VAL A 90 -19.17 -23.32 17.46
N THR A 91 -19.61 -24.33 16.70
CA THR A 91 -19.48 -24.34 15.23
C THR A 91 -20.28 -23.20 14.59
N SER A 92 -21.50 -22.97 15.06
CA SER A 92 -22.33 -21.84 14.60
C SER A 92 -21.71 -20.48 14.96
N ILE A 93 -21.16 -20.33 16.16
CA ILE A 93 -20.42 -19.12 16.58
C ILE A 93 -19.23 -18.88 15.64
N LYS A 94 -18.42 -19.90 15.35
CA LYS A 94 -17.30 -19.79 14.40
C LYS A 94 -17.76 -19.34 13.01
N LYS A 95 -18.90 -19.87 12.53
CA LYS A 95 -19.50 -19.46 11.24
C LYS A 95 -19.95 -17.99 11.26
N ILE A 96 -20.59 -17.54 12.35
CA ILE A 96 -21.01 -16.14 12.52
C ILE A 96 -19.79 -15.21 12.52
N GLN A 97 -18.76 -15.56 13.30
CA GLN A 97 -17.51 -14.81 13.36
C GLN A 97 -16.83 -14.75 11.98
N ALA A 98 -16.83 -15.84 11.22
CA ALA A 98 -16.29 -15.88 9.86
C ALA A 98 -17.07 -14.96 8.91
N HIS A 99 -18.40 -14.98 8.96
CA HIS A 99 -19.25 -14.06 8.18
C HIS A 99 -19.01 -12.60 8.56
N PHE A 100 -18.86 -12.30 9.85
CA PHE A 100 -18.58 -10.95 10.32
C PHE A 100 -17.21 -10.46 9.83
N ARG A 101 -16.15 -11.26 9.96
CA ARG A 101 -14.81 -10.94 9.41
C ARG A 101 -14.87 -10.71 7.90
N LYS A 102 -15.56 -11.58 7.15
CA LYS A 102 -15.77 -11.42 5.71
C LYS A 102 -16.49 -10.10 5.40
N LYS A 103 -17.53 -9.75 6.14
CA LYS A 103 -18.28 -8.49 5.97
C LYS A 103 -17.38 -7.27 6.18
N LEU A 104 -16.50 -7.27 7.19
CA LEU A 104 -15.54 -6.19 7.42
C LEU A 104 -14.56 -6.03 6.25
N VAL A 105 -14.04 -7.15 5.74
CA VAL A 105 -13.14 -7.19 4.57
C VAL A 105 -13.83 -6.64 3.32
N LEU A 106 -15.05 -7.10 3.04
CA LEU A 106 -15.83 -6.64 1.88
C LEU A 106 -16.19 -5.15 1.98
N LYS A 107 -16.47 -4.67 3.20
CA LYS A 107 -16.70 -3.25 3.46
C LYS A 107 -15.48 -2.41 3.09
N ARG A 108 -14.27 -2.86 3.48
CA ARG A 108 -13.01 -2.19 3.10
C ARG A 108 -12.76 -2.20 1.60
N LEU A 109 -12.94 -3.34 0.93
CA LEU A 109 -12.86 -3.45 -0.54
C LEU A 109 -13.79 -2.46 -1.26
N CYS A 110 -15.01 -2.29 -0.75
CA CYS A 110 -15.98 -1.37 -1.34
C CYS A 110 -15.51 0.09 -1.28
N PHE A 111 -14.79 0.48 -0.23
CA PHE A 111 -14.25 1.82 -0.06
C PHE A 111 -12.89 2.02 -0.75
N GLN A 112 -11.97 1.07 -0.61
CA GLN A 112 -10.56 1.22 -0.96
C GLN A 112 -10.22 0.71 -2.37
N GLY A 113 -11.15 -0.02 -2.99
CA GLY A 113 -11.06 -0.42 -4.39
C GLY A 113 -10.16 -1.64 -4.66
N PRO A 114 -9.94 -1.95 -5.96
CA PRO A 114 -9.41 -3.24 -6.41
C PRO A 114 -7.94 -3.48 -6.04
N GLY A 115 -7.13 -2.42 -5.93
CA GLY A 115 -5.71 -2.51 -5.58
C GLY A 115 -5.43 -2.73 -4.09
N PHE A 116 -6.44 -2.74 -3.23
CA PHE A 116 -6.24 -2.77 -1.78
C PHE A 116 -5.54 -4.05 -1.28
N TYR A 117 -5.93 -5.22 -1.79
CA TYR A 117 -5.31 -6.49 -1.42
C TYR A 117 -4.11 -6.85 -2.29
N ASN A 118 -4.11 -6.41 -3.54
CA ASN A 118 -3.03 -6.63 -4.45
C ASN A 118 -2.59 -5.31 -5.09
N ARG A 119 -1.61 -4.67 -4.44
CA ARG A 119 -1.05 -3.38 -4.87
C ARG A 119 -0.30 -3.49 -6.20
N SER A 120 0.11 -4.70 -6.60
CA SER A 120 0.74 -4.94 -7.92
C SER A 120 -0.21 -4.73 -9.10
N LEU A 121 -1.53 -4.69 -8.86
CA LEU A 121 -2.52 -4.36 -9.90
C LEU A 121 -2.41 -2.89 -10.33
N CYS A 122 -1.83 -2.03 -9.49
CA CYS A 122 -1.77 -0.60 -9.72
C CYS A 122 -0.63 -0.23 -10.66
N LYS A 123 -0.93 0.59 -11.68
CA LYS A 123 0.01 1.00 -12.73
C LYS A 123 1.06 2.00 -12.25
N ASN A 124 0.75 2.84 -11.28
CA ASN A 124 1.72 3.77 -10.69
C ASN A 124 2.47 3.12 -9.53
N ASP A 125 3.74 3.49 -9.33
CA ASP A 125 4.60 2.93 -8.28
C ASP A 125 4.69 3.76 -7.00
N GLU A 126 4.32 5.04 -7.06
CA GLU A 126 4.33 5.97 -5.92
C GLU A 126 3.05 6.81 -5.87
N ASP A 127 2.74 7.41 -4.72
CA ASP A 127 1.70 8.44 -4.61
C ASP A 127 2.20 9.78 -5.18
N PHE A 128 1.34 10.47 -5.94
CA PHE A 128 1.72 11.69 -6.64
C PHE A 128 2.07 12.86 -5.71
N TYR A 129 1.53 12.85 -4.48
CA TYR A 129 1.69 13.95 -3.54
C TYR A 129 2.64 13.61 -2.40
N THR A 130 2.60 12.42 -1.80
CA THR A 130 3.55 12.06 -0.73
C THR A 130 4.86 11.48 -1.26
N TYR A 131 4.89 11.02 -2.52
CA TYR A 131 5.99 10.23 -3.11
C TYR A 131 6.31 8.96 -2.34
N GLU A 132 5.39 8.50 -1.49
CA GLU A 132 5.55 7.21 -0.84
C GLU A 132 5.32 6.12 -1.89
N PRO A 133 6.21 5.12 -1.98
CA PRO A 133 5.98 3.94 -2.81
C PRO A 133 4.63 3.32 -2.47
N LYS A 134 3.93 2.76 -3.46
CA LYS A 134 2.60 2.18 -3.29
C LYS A 134 2.57 1.12 -2.19
N GLU A 135 3.66 0.41 -1.97
CA GLU A 135 3.83 -0.61 -0.92
C GLU A 135 4.00 -0.01 0.49
N SER A 136 4.49 1.22 0.58
CA SER A 136 4.72 1.92 1.85
C SER A 136 3.50 2.71 2.34
N ILE A 137 2.52 3.00 1.46
CA ILE A 137 1.27 3.66 1.84
C ILE A 137 0.57 2.84 2.93
N ASP A 138 0.22 3.46 4.05
CA ASP A 138 -0.50 2.77 5.14
C ASP A 138 -1.84 2.22 4.60
N SER A 139 -2.12 0.94 4.86
CA SER A 139 -3.36 0.28 4.45
C SER A 139 -4.62 1.02 4.93
N LYS A 140 -4.56 1.86 5.97
CA LYS A 140 -5.70 2.69 6.38
C LYS A 140 -5.98 3.86 5.44
N TYR A 141 -4.97 4.36 4.72
CA TYR A 141 -5.07 5.48 3.79
C TYR A 141 -5.05 5.06 2.33
N PHE A 142 -4.70 3.81 2.03
CA PHE A 142 -4.66 3.31 0.67
C PHE A 142 -6.04 3.37 0.00
N PHE A 143 -6.08 3.96 -1.19
CA PHE A 143 -7.24 3.96 -2.06
C PHE A 143 -6.82 3.63 -3.50
N SER A 144 -7.71 2.95 -4.22
CA SER A 144 -7.51 2.64 -5.63
C SER A 144 -8.83 2.66 -6.40
N TYR A 145 -8.74 2.92 -7.70
CA TYR A 145 -9.91 2.82 -8.58
C TYR A 145 -9.48 2.39 -9.99
N SER A 146 -10.44 1.85 -10.75
CA SER A 146 -10.26 1.53 -12.16
C SER A 146 -10.78 2.67 -13.03
N ASP A 147 -9.98 3.10 -14.01
CA ASP A 147 -10.42 4.08 -15.01
C ASP A 147 -11.35 3.47 -16.08
N SER A 148 -11.71 4.26 -17.08
CA SER A 148 -12.57 3.84 -18.20
C SER A 148 -11.95 2.73 -19.06
N GLN A 149 -10.63 2.57 -19.00
CA GLN A 149 -9.84 1.58 -19.73
C GLN A 149 -9.47 0.37 -18.87
N ASN A 150 -10.10 0.22 -17.70
CA ASN A 150 -9.81 -0.83 -16.70
C ASN A 150 -8.39 -0.80 -16.10
N ASN A 151 -7.64 0.29 -16.25
CA ASN A 151 -6.37 0.43 -15.55
C ASN A 151 -6.62 0.80 -14.09
N VAL A 152 -5.90 0.15 -13.18
CA VAL A 152 -6.00 0.44 -11.75
C VAL A 152 -4.94 1.46 -11.34
N TRP A 153 -5.38 2.49 -10.64
CA TRP A 153 -4.53 3.55 -10.10
C TRP A 153 -4.64 3.56 -8.57
N CYS A 154 -3.53 3.77 -7.87
CA CYS A 154 -3.50 3.86 -6.41
C CYS A 154 -3.04 5.23 -5.91
N PHE A 155 -3.55 5.60 -4.74
CA PHE A 155 -3.32 6.88 -4.10
C PHE A 155 -3.31 6.72 -2.59
N ASP A 156 -2.61 7.62 -1.91
CA ASP A 156 -2.96 7.95 -0.54
C ASP A 156 -4.26 8.79 -0.57
N ILE A 157 -5.29 8.38 0.16
CA ILE A 157 -6.59 9.06 0.17
C ILE A 157 -6.50 10.51 0.62
N ARG A 158 -5.51 10.86 1.45
CA ARG A 158 -5.27 12.24 1.92
C ARG A 158 -4.73 13.10 0.78
N SER A 159 -3.89 12.52 -0.08
CA SER A 159 -3.40 13.15 -1.31
C SER A 159 -4.53 13.34 -2.30
N LEU A 160 -5.34 12.30 -2.49
CA LEU A 160 -6.49 12.31 -3.38
C LEU A 160 -7.55 13.33 -2.94
N LYS A 161 -7.76 13.51 -1.62
CA LYS A 161 -8.63 14.56 -1.07
C LYS A 161 -8.22 15.95 -1.57
N LYS A 162 -6.93 16.29 -1.51
CA LYS A 162 -6.41 17.59 -2.01
C LYS A 162 -6.66 17.76 -3.50
N LEU A 163 -6.46 16.70 -4.28
CA LEU A 163 -6.66 16.71 -5.72
C LEU A 163 -8.14 16.99 -6.09
N ILE A 164 -9.07 16.35 -5.38
CA ILE A 164 -10.51 16.56 -5.56
C ILE A 164 -10.94 17.96 -5.12
N GLU A 165 -10.42 18.47 -3.99
CA GLU A 165 -10.67 19.84 -3.51
C GLU A 165 -10.22 20.90 -4.54
N MET A 166 -9.12 20.64 -5.24
CA MET A 166 -8.60 21.49 -6.32
C MET A 166 -9.29 21.25 -7.67
N ASN A 167 -10.25 20.31 -7.73
CA ASN A 167 -10.99 19.90 -8.91
C ASN A 167 -10.12 19.41 -10.09
N TYR A 168 -8.98 18.78 -9.80
CA TYR A 168 -8.13 18.15 -10.82
C TYR A 168 -8.56 16.71 -11.12
N GLY A 169 -8.22 16.25 -12.33
CA GLY A 169 -8.34 14.85 -12.74
C GLY A 169 -7.19 13.99 -12.18
N ASN A 170 -7.13 12.72 -12.59
CA ASN A 170 -6.05 11.81 -12.23
C ASN A 170 -4.69 12.37 -12.70
N PRO A 171 -3.68 12.52 -11.82
CA PRO A 171 -2.39 13.11 -12.17
C PRO A 171 -1.60 12.32 -13.22
N TYR A 172 -1.91 11.02 -13.39
CA TYR A 172 -1.21 10.14 -14.33
C TYR A 172 -1.84 10.12 -15.73
N THR A 173 -3.14 10.40 -15.84
CA THR A 173 -3.87 10.33 -17.13
C THR A 173 -4.51 11.66 -17.52
N MET A 174 -4.58 12.63 -16.61
CA MET A 174 -5.32 13.90 -16.71
C MET A 174 -6.84 13.74 -16.88
N GLU A 175 -7.35 12.51 -16.89
CA GLU A 175 -8.79 12.25 -17.00
C GLU A 175 -9.53 12.69 -15.74
N SER A 176 -10.68 13.33 -15.93
CA SER A 176 -11.56 13.70 -14.82
C SER A 176 -12.13 12.47 -14.11
N PHE A 177 -12.18 12.51 -12.78
CA PHE A 177 -12.83 11.46 -12.00
C PHE A 177 -14.34 11.43 -12.26
N SER A 178 -14.86 10.25 -12.62
CA SER A 178 -16.31 10.04 -12.77
C SER A 178 -17.04 10.28 -11.45
N GLN A 179 -18.33 10.64 -11.52
CA GLN A 179 -19.13 10.90 -10.32
C GLN A 179 -19.16 9.70 -9.37
N GLY A 180 -19.18 8.47 -9.91
CA GLY A 180 -19.12 7.25 -9.12
C GLY A 180 -17.82 7.11 -8.32
N VAL A 181 -16.69 7.50 -8.92
CA VAL A 181 -15.37 7.51 -8.24
C VAL A 181 -15.33 8.61 -7.18
N ARG A 182 -15.78 9.83 -7.51
CA ARG A 182 -15.87 10.95 -6.55
C ARG A 182 -16.73 10.58 -5.33
N ASN A 183 -17.87 9.95 -5.55
CA ASN A 183 -18.75 9.48 -4.47
C ASN A 183 -18.06 8.40 -3.60
N LYS A 184 -17.28 7.50 -4.20
CA LYS A 184 -16.49 6.50 -3.43
C LYS A 184 -15.41 7.16 -2.59
N ILE A 185 -14.67 8.10 -3.16
CA ILE A 185 -13.64 8.88 -2.47
C ILE A 185 -14.26 9.59 -1.26
N GLN A 186 -15.35 10.34 -1.47
CA GLN A 186 -16.02 11.07 -0.40
C GLN A 186 -16.53 10.14 0.71
N ARG A 187 -17.14 9.01 0.34
CA ARG A 187 -17.58 8.01 1.32
C ARG A 187 -16.43 7.44 2.14
N PHE A 188 -15.27 7.24 1.53
CA PHE A 188 -14.11 6.73 2.25
C PHE A 188 -13.52 7.79 3.19
N ILE A 189 -13.44 9.06 2.76
CA ILE A 189 -13.03 10.18 3.61
C ILE A 189 -13.96 10.30 4.83
N ASN A 190 -15.28 10.31 4.61
CA ASN A 190 -16.25 10.39 5.70
C ASN A 190 -16.10 9.22 6.68
N TYR A 191 -15.86 8.00 6.18
CA TYR A 191 -15.62 6.84 7.03
C TYR A 191 -14.37 6.98 7.91
N LEU A 192 -13.29 7.59 7.38
CA LEU A 192 -12.08 7.85 8.15
C LEU A 192 -12.31 8.92 9.22
N ASP A 193 -13.01 10.00 8.87
CA ASP A 193 -13.35 11.08 9.79
C ASP A 193 -14.27 10.59 10.92
N GLU A 194 -15.30 9.78 10.61
CA GLU A 194 -16.17 9.10 11.59
C GLU A 194 -15.40 8.12 12.50
N SER A 195 -14.31 7.55 11.99
CA SER A 195 -13.44 6.63 12.74
C SER A 195 -12.34 7.38 13.53
N HIS A 196 -12.38 8.71 13.57
CA HIS A 196 -11.35 9.58 14.18
C HIS A 196 -9.93 9.32 13.64
N VAL A 197 -9.81 8.89 12.38
CA VAL A 197 -8.53 8.72 11.70
C VAL A 197 -8.19 10.03 11.01
N GLY A 198 -7.11 10.70 11.42
CA GLY A 198 -6.71 11.98 10.85
C GLY A 198 -6.50 11.91 9.33
N THR A 199 -7.23 12.74 8.58
CA THR A 199 -7.18 12.83 7.11
C THR A 199 -6.21 13.91 6.61
N GLN A 200 -5.40 14.48 7.50
CA GLN A 200 -4.38 15.47 7.16
C GLN A 200 -3.04 14.80 6.85
N ILE A 201 -2.33 15.31 5.86
CA ILE A 201 -0.96 14.86 5.55
C ILE A 201 -0.02 15.52 6.54
N ALA A 202 0.82 14.70 7.18
CA ALA A 202 1.70 15.16 8.25
C ALA A 202 2.81 16.10 7.74
N THR A 203 3.18 17.10 8.55
CA THR A 203 4.14 18.15 8.20
C THR A 203 5.55 17.62 7.87
N ASN A 204 5.94 16.49 8.48
CA ASN A 204 7.18 15.78 8.18
C ASN A 204 7.22 15.27 6.72
N VAL A 205 6.09 14.80 6.17
CA VAL A 205 6.00 14.38 4.76
C VAL A 205 6.23 15.58 3.83
N ILE A 206 5.63 16.73 4.12
CA ILE A 206 5.84 17.96 3.36
C ILE A 206 7.30 18.42 3.45
N THR A 207 7.92 18.27 4.62
CA THR A 207 9.34 18.60 4.85
C THR A 207 10.25 17.67 4.05
N ASN A 208 9.96 16.37 4.02
CA ASN A 208 10.69 15.38 3.21
C ASN A 208 10.58 15.68 1.72
N ARG A 209 9.40 16.04 1.21
CA ARG A 209 9.23 16.47 -0.20
C ARG A 209 10.11 17.65 -0.56
N ARG A 210 10.09 18.70 0.26
CA ARG A 210 10.93 19.89 0.04
C ARG A 210 12.40 19.51 0.03
N THR A 211 12.81 18.58 0.91
CA THR A 211 14.19 18.11 0.99
C THR A 211 14.57 17.30 -0.24
N ALA A 212 13.73 16.37 -0.69
CA ALA A 212 13.96 15.56 -1.89
C ALA A 212 14.01 16.42 -3.17
N MET A 213 13.10 17.38 -3.32
CA MET A 213 13.12 18.34 -4.43
C MET A 213 14.42 19.16 -4.42
N LYS A 214 14.83 19.68 -3.25
CA LYS A 214 16.07 20.44 -3.11
C LYS A 214 17.28 19.58 -3.47
N GLN A 215 17.33 18.33 -3.03
CA GLN A 215 18.42 17.42 -3.33
C GLN A 215 18.56 17.20 -4.84
N ARG A 216 17.47 17.03 -5.59
CA ARG A 216 17.52 16.93 -7.06
C ARG A 216 18.15 18.15 -7.72
N PHE A 217 17.83 19.36 -7.24
CA PHE A 217 18.49 20.57 -7.75
C PHE A 217 19.96 20.63 -7.34
N VAL A 218 20.31 20.22 -6.12
CA VAL A 218 21.72 20.14 -5.69
C VAL A 218 22.50 19.19 -6.61
N ASP A 219 21.95 18.00 -6.88
CA ASP A 219 22.57 17.00 -7.75
C ASP A 219 22.72 17.53 -9.18
N LEU A 220 21.67 18.15 -9.74
CA LEU A 220 21.70 18.78 -11.07
C LEU A 220 22.79 19.87 -11.15
N PHE A 221 22.84 20.78 -10.18
CA PHE A 221 23.81 21.88 -10.19
C PHE A 221 25.24 21.38 -9.98
N ALA A 222 25.45 20.33 -9.19
CA ALA A 222 26.75 19.68 -9.09
C ALA A 222 27.22 19.12 -10.44
N GLN A 223 26.32 18.53 -11.24
CA GLN A 223 26.65 18.05 -12.59
C GLN A 223 26.97 19.20 -13.56
N ILE A 224 26.28 20.34 -13.43
CA ILE A 224 26.53 21.54 -14.23
C ILE A 224 27.92 22.11 -13.92
N GLU A 225 28.29 22.21 -12.64
CA GLU A 225 29.63 22.64 -12.22
C GLU A 225 30.72 21.68 -12.71
N TYR A 226 30.49 20.38 -12.56
CA TYR A 226 31.40 19.35 -13.07
C TYR A 226 31.63 19.45 -14.58
N SER A 227 30.61 19.86 -15.34
CA SER A 227 30.68 20.08 -16.79
C SER A 227 31.40 21.39 -17.19
N GLY A 228 31.83 22.18 -16.20
CA GLY A 228 32.62 23.40 -16.38
C GLY A 228 31.83 24.70 -16.34
N TYR A 229 30.56 24.68 -15.90
CA TYR A 229 29.75 25.89 -15.73
C TYR A 229 29.58 26.22 -14.24
N SER A 230 30.21 27.30 -13.78
CA SER A 230 30.01 27.79 -12.40
C SER A 230 28.54 28.12 -12.15
N CYS A 231 27.91 27.52 -11.15
CA CYS A 231 26.49 27.74 -10.91
C CYS A 231 26.11 27.66 -9.43
N SER A 232 24.90 28.08 -9.09
CA SER A 232 24.40 27.97 -7.71
C SER A 232 22.96 27.51 -7.69
N VAL A 233 22.68 26.51 -6.86
CA VAL A 233 21.33 25.94 -6.68
C VAL A 233 20.29 27.01 -6.31
N ASN A 234 20.72 28.07 -5.62
CA ASN A 234 19.87 29.18 -5.22
C ASN A 234 19.29 29.95 -6.41
N TRP A 235 19.95 29.90 -7.58
CA TRP A 235 19.47 30.55 -8.80
C TRP A 235 18.08 30.09 -9.24
N ILE A 236 17.69 28.85 -8.90
CA ILE A 236 16.34 28.33 -9.12
C ILE A 236 15.53 28.33 -7.83
N LEU A 237 16.13 27.98 -6.70
CA LEU A 237 15.40 27.86 -5.43
C LEU A 237 14.79 29.20 -4.99
N ASP A 238 15.41 30.33 -5.32
CA ASP A 238 14.97 31.67 -4.91
C ASP A 238 14.00 32.32 -5.90
N LEU A 239 13.81 31.74 -7.09
CA LEU A 239 12.85 32.28 -8.06
C LEU A 239 11.43 32.34 -7.50
N SER A 240 10.72 33.41 -7.83
CA SER A 240 9.29 33.52 -7.52
C SER A 240 8.48 32.58 -8.43
N PRO A 241 7.26 32.17 -8.04
CA PRO A 241 6.40 31.33 -8.87
C PRO A 241 6.22 31.86 -10.30
N GLY A 242 6.07 33.19 -10.45
CA GLY A 242 5.96 33.81 -11.76
C GLY A 242 7.22 33.69 -12.62
N ARG A 243 8.41 33.76 -12.01
CA ARG A 243 9.69 33.57 -12.71
C ARG A 243 9.92 32.10 -13.05
N LEU A 244 9.55 31.17 -12.18
CA LEU A 244 9.59 29.73 -12.47
C LEU A 244 8.72 29.37 -13.69
N LYS A 245 7.49 29.93 -13.75
CA LYS A 245 6.56 29.77 -14.88
C LYS A 245 7.16 30.27 -16.19
N ARG A 246 7.71 31.48 -16.19
CA ARG A 246 8.36 32.05 -17.38
C ARG A 246 9.61 31.27 -17.77
N PHE A 247 10.45 30.87 -16.81
CA PHE A 247 11.63 30.05 -17.08
C PHE A 247 11.26 28.73 -17.78
N TYR A 248 10.26 28.00 -17.26
CA TYR A 248 9.80 26.77 -17.89
C TYR A 248 9.34 27.00 -19.34
N LYS A 249 8.50 28.02 -19.56
CA LYS A 249 8.02 28.40 -20.90
C LYS A 249 9.17 28.74 -21.84
N ASP A 250 10.09 29.60 -21.41
CA ASP A 250 11.18 30.09 -22.25
C ASP A 250 12.16 28.95 -22.58
N LEU A 251 12.40 28.04 -21.64
CA LEU A 251 13.25 26.88 -21.88
C LEU A 251 12.58 25.85 -22.80
N GLU A 252 11.27 25.63 -22.67
CA GLU A 252 10.51 24.80 -23.61
C GLU A 252 10.55 25.37 -25.04
N ASP A 253 10.40 26.69 -25.17
CA ASP A 253 10.51 27.39 -26.44
C ASP A 253 11.92 27.29 -27.06
N ILE A 254 12.97 27.43 -26.24
CA ILE A 254 14.36 27.20 -26.67
C ILE A 254 14.54 25.77 -27.17
N TRP A 255 14.12 24.79 -26.36
CA TRP A 255 14.30 23.38 -26.66
C TRP A 255 13.56 22.95 -27.93
N ASN A 256 12.33 23.42 -28.10
CA ASN A 256 11.46 22.98 -29.19
C ASN A 256 11.64 23.77 -30.47
N TYR A 257 11.96 25.07 -30.38
CA TYR A 257 11.91 25.97 -31.52
C TYR A 257 13.21 26.77 -31.69
N ARG A 258 13.62 27.60 -30.70
CA ARG A 258 14.67 28.61 -30.95
C ARG A 258 16.06 28.03 -31.18
N ALA A 259 16.40 26.92 -30.51
CA ALA A 259 17.71 26.29 -30.69
C ALA A 259 17.83 25.50 -32.01
N ASN A 260 16.72 25.30 -32.74
CA ASN A 260 16.67 24.53 -33.99
C ASN A 260 17.38 23.15 -33.90
N LEU A 261 17.22 22.48 -32.76
CA LEU A 261 17.84 21.18 -32.51
C LEU A 261 17.20 20.10 -33.38
N SER A 262 18.02 19.31 -34.07
CA SER A 262 17.54 18.11 -34.75
C SER A 262 16.99 17.11 -33.73
N GLN A 263 16.02 16.30 -34.16
CA GLN A 263 15.45 15.27 -33.28
C GLN A 263 16.52 14.30 -32.76
N GLU A 264 17.52 13.98 -33.58
CA GLU A 264 18.68 13.18 -33.18
C GLU A 264 19.45 13.85 -32.04
N THR A 265 19.77 15.14 -32.17
CA THR A 265 20.47 15.89 -31.11
C THR A 265 19.65 15.91 -29.82
N LYS A 266 18.34 16.12 -29.91
CA LYS A 266 17.46 16.06 -28.73
C LYS A 266 17.53 14.70 -28.04
N CYS A 267 17.51 13.60 -28.80
CA CYS A 267 17.62 12.24 -28.26
C CYS A 267 19.00 11.97 -27.61
N MET A 268 20.07 12.56 -28.13
CA MET A 268 21.42 12.45 -27.56
C MET A 268 21.52 13.16 -26.21
N ILE A 269 20.93 14.36 -26.10
CA ILE A 269 20.92 15.13 -24.84
C ILE A 269 19.91 14.53 -23.84
N VAL A 270 18.72 14.13 -24.28
CA VAL A 270 17.65 13.57 -23.43
C VAL A 270 17.14 12.26 -24.04
N PRO A 271 17.77 11.10 -23.73
CA PRO A 271 17.34 9.82 -24.27
C PRO A 271 16.03 9.32 -23.66
N PRO A 272 15.26 8.46 -24.36
CA PRO A 272 15.55 7.92 -25.70
C PRO A 272 14.95 8.77 -26.85
N ASN A 273 14.02 9.68 -26.55
CA ASN A 273 13.17 10.33 -27.55
C ASN A 273 13.31 11.86 -27.60
N GLY A 274 14.24 12.44 -26.84
CA GLY A 274 14.48 13.89 -26.84
C GLY A 274 13.35 14.73 -26.24
N HIS A 275 12.37 14.08 -25.63
CA HIS A 275 11.19 14.74 -25.10
C HIS A 275 11.42 15.16 -23.65
N LEU A 276 11.75 16.45 -23.47
CA LEU A 276 12.06 17.01 -22.16
C LEU A 276 10.81 17.53 -21.43
N PHE A 277 9.90 18.19 -22.14
CA PHE A 277 8.77 18.91 -21.56
C PHE A 277 7.46 18.12 -21.71
N PHE A 278 7.12 17.33 -20.68
CA PHE A 278 5.90 16.51 -20.68
C PHE A 278 4.63 17.27 -20.28
N MET A 279 4.76 18.29 -19.43
CA MET A 279 3.62 19.09 -18.99
C MET A 279 3.44 20.29 -19.92
N PRO A 280 2.26 20.48 -20.52
CA PRO A 280 1.97 21.68 -21.30
C PRO A 280 2.18 22.96 -20.49
N VAL A 281 2.68 24.01 -21.14
CA VAL A 281 2.89 25.34 -20.50
C VAL A 281 1.64 25.81 -19.77
N VAL A 282 0.46 25.64 -20.36
CA VAL A 282 -0.81 26.09 -19.77
C VAL A 282 -1.06 25.42 -18.42
N ASP A 283 -0.82 24.11 -18.32
CA ASP A 283 -1.02 23.36 -17.09
C ASP A 283 0.01 23.75 -16.03
N TYR A 284 1.28 23.93 -16.43
CA TYR A 284 2.32 24.42 -15.53
C TYR A 284 2.00 25.84 -15.01
N PHE A 285 1.37 26.67 -15.83
CA PHE A 285 0.91 28.00 -15.43
C PHE A 285 -0.30 27.95 -14.48
N ASN A 286 -1.07 26.86 -14.46
CA ASN A 286 -2.18 26.67 -13.54
C ASN A 286 -1.74 26.15 -12.16
N CYS A 287 -0.51 25.66 -12.01
CA CYS A 287 0.04 25.29 -10.71
C CYS A 287 0.11 26.49 -9.74
N SER A 288 -0.36 26.30 -8.51
CA SER A 288 -0.49 27.37 -7.51
C SER A 288 0.68 27.40 -6.52
N SER A 289 1.32 26.27 -6.26
CA SER A 289 2.36 26.15 -5.24
C SER A 289 3.76 26.31 -5.82
N LYS A 290 4.61 27.10 -5.15
CA LYS A 290 6.06 27.18 -5.49
C LYS A 290 6.73 25.81 -5.44
N LEU A 291 6.37 24.99 -4.45
CA LEU A 291 6.94 23.65 -4.28
C LEU A 291 6.58 22.74 -5.46
N GLU A 292 5.34 22.80 -5.93
CA GLU A 292 4.85 22.01 -7.07
C GLU A 292 5.57 22.40 -8.37
N LEU A 293 5.68 23.70 -8.64
CA LEU A 293 6.45 24.22 -9.78
C LEU A 293 7.90 23.72 -9.76
N GLN A 294 8.54 23.84 -8.59
CA GLN A 294 9.92 23.38 -8.39
C GLN A 294 10.07 21.87 -8.53
N GLU A 295 9.11 21.07 -8.05
CA GLU A 295 9.12 19.62 -8.20
C GLU A 295 9.03 19.20 -9.67
N ILE A 296 8.08 19.76 -10.43
CA ILE A 296 7.92 19.50 -11.87
C ILE A 296 9.20 19.90 -12.61
N LEU A 297 9.67 21.13 -12.39
CA LEU A 297 10.89 21.64 -13.02
C LEU A 297 12.12 20.77 -12.70
N SER A 298 12.29 20.35 -11.44
CA SER A 298 13.39 19.47 -11.04
C SER A 298 13.35 18.12 -11.77
N LYS A 299 12.15 17.54 -11.93
CA LYS A 299 11.94 16.27 -12.64
C LYS A 299 12.17 16.40 -14.15
N THR A 300 11.85 17.56 -14.73
CA THR A 300 12.14 17.87 -16.13
C THR A 300 13.65 17.99 -16.34
N LEU A 301 14.33 18.88 -15.61
CA LEU A 301 15.71 19.24 -15.87
C LEU A 301 16.71 18.11 -15.57
N ILE A 302 16.44 17.29 -14.56
CA ILE A 302 17.34 16.16 -14.20
C ILE A 302 17.45 15.13 -15.33
N GLN A 303 16.51 15.10 -16.28
CA GLN A 303 16.58 14.18 -17.42
C GLN A 303 17.78 14.45 -18.34
N MET A 304 18.29 15.69 -18.37
CA MET A 304 19.52 16.01 -19.12
C MET A 304 20.75 15.25 -18.59
N CYS A 305 20.75 14.89 -17.31
CA CYS A 305 21.82 14.09 -16.70
C CYS A 305 21.84 12.62 -17.17
N ASN A 306 20.80 12.17 -17.89
CA ASN A 306 20.74 10.81 -18.42
C ASN A 306 21.41 10.65 -19.80
N SER A 307 21.97 11.73 -20.36
CA SER A 307 22.73 11.65 -21.61
C SER A 307 23.90 10.67 -21.48
N GLN A 308 24.19 9.95 -22.57
CA GLN A 308 25.28 8.98 -22.60
C GLN A 308 26.66 9.64 -22.81
N SER A 309 26.69 10.84 -23.40
CA SER A 309 27.90 11.58 -23.69
C SER A 309 28.03 12.79 -22.77
N PRO A 310 29.19 13.02 -22.14
CA PRO A 310 29.44 14.23 -21.36
C PRO A 310 29.30 15.52 -22.18
N GLU A 311 29.59 15.47 -23.49
CA GLU A 311 29.50 16.61 -24.39
C GLU A 311 28.04 17.00 -24.67
N ASP A 312 27.19 16.01 -24.91
CA ASP A 312 25.75 16.21 -25.12
C ASP A 312 25.06 16.69 -23.84
N MET A 313 25.43 16.11 -22.68
CA MET A 313 24.98 16.59 -21.38
C MET A 313 25.35 18.08 -21.17
N LYS A 314 26.61 18.44 -21.47
CA LYS A 314 27.10 19.81 -21.38
C LYS A 314 26.32 20.76 -22.30
N LEU A 315 25.98 20.31 -23.51
CA LEU A 315 25.14 21.05 -24.44
C LEU A 315 23.72 21.28 -23.88
N GLY A 316 23.13 20.27 -23.24
CA GLY A 316 21.85 20.42 -22.52
C GLY A 316 21.91 21.48 -21.41
N PHE A 317 22.96 21.44 -20.59
CA PHE A 317 23.17 22.44 -19.53
C PHE A 317 23.38 23.85 -20.08
N MET A 318 24.04 23.98 -21.23
CA MET A 318 24.18 25.26 -21.92
C MET A 318 22.81 25.87 -22.24
N TYR A 319 21.89 25.10 -22.84
CA TYR A 319 20.53 25.58 -23.12
C TYR A 319 19.74 25.89 -21.86
N MET A 320 19.90 25.10 -20.81
CA MET A 320 19.29 25.39 -19.50
C MET A 320 19.73 26.76 -18.96
N LEU A 321 21.03 27.06 -19.01
CA LEU A 321 21.58 28.34 -18.56
C LEU A 321 21.12 29.51 -19.45
N ILE A 322 20.98 29.28 -20.76
CA ILE A 322 20.39 30.26 -21.69
C ILE A 322 18.95 30.61 -21.28
N GLY A 323 18.12 29.59 -20.98
CA GLY A 323 16.76 29.81 -20.51
C GLY A 323 16.68 30.46 -19.11
N LEU A 324 17.67 30.22 -18.24
CA LEU A 324 17.66 30.71 -16.86
C LEU A 324 18.12 32.18 -16.72
N ALA A 325 19.06 32.63 -17.55
CA ALA A 325 19.67 33.96 -17.46
C ALA A 325 18.68 35.16 -17.55
N PRO A 326 17.57 35.13 -18.31
CA PRO A 326 16.54 36.17 -18.25
C PRO A 326 15.91 36.32 -16.86
N HIS A 327 15.80 35.22 -16.11
CA HIS A 327 15.05 35.14 -14.84
C HIS A 327 15.95 35.23 -13.61
N CYS A 328 17.25 34.96 -13.77
CA CYS A 328 18.26 35.01 -12.72
C CYS A 328 19.42 35.95 -13.09
N ARG A 329 19.54 37.06 -12.35
CA ARG A 329 20.60 38.05 -12.56
C ARG A 329 21.99 37.45 -12.36
N ASP A 330 22.15 36.63 -11.32
CA ASP A 330 23.46 36.05 -10.96
C ASP A 330 23.94 35.06 -12.04
N CYS A 331 23.02 34.25 -12.59
CA CYS A 331 23.30 33.40 -13.75
C CYS A 331 23.80 34.23 -14.94
N ARG A 332 23.12 35.34 -15.25
CA ARG A 332 23.49 36.21 -16.38
C ARG A 332 24.85 36.91 -16.21
N ILE A 333 25.20 37.28 -14.98
CA ILE A 333 26.51 37.90 -14.67
C ILE A 333 27.62 36.85 -14.73
N THR A 334 27.37 35.65 -14.18
CA THR A 334 28.34 34.55 -14.15
C THR A 334 28.61 33.98 -15.54
N HIS A 335 27.62 34.04 -16.44
CA HIS A 335 27.73 33.56 -17.82
C HIS A 335 27.42 34.68 -18.82
N PRO A 336 28.33 35.65 -19.04
CA PRO A 336 28.10 36.75 -19.97
C PRO A 336 27.83 36.28 -21.41
N TRP A 337 28.39 35.13 -21.81
CA TRP A 337 28.24 34.55 -23.14
C TRP A 337 26.77 34.25 -23.50
N VAL A 338 25.91 34.02 -22.50
CA VAL A 338 24.48 33.76 -22.70
C VAL A 338 23.76 34.94 -23.37
N GLN A 339 24.25 36.17 -23.18
CA GLN A 339 23.63 37.36 -23.77
C GLN A 339 23.69 37.39 -25.29
N TRP A 340 24.66 36.70 -25.89
CA TRP A 340 24.82 36.60 -27.34
C TRP A 340 24.04 35.43 -27.94
N ALA A 341 23.50 34.56 -27.08
CA ALA A 341 22.70 33.39 -27.46
C ALA A 341 21.19 33.61 -27.27
N MET A 342 20.80 34.69 -26.57
CA MET A 342 19.42 35.17 -26.46
C MET A 342 19.05 35.97 -27.71
#